data_AF-A0A108T1N4-F1
#
_entry.id   AF-A0A108T1N4-F1
#
_cell.length_a   1.000
_cell.length_b   1.000
_cell.length_c   1.000
_cell.angle_alpha   90.00
_cell.angle_beta   90.00
_cell.angle_gamma   90.00
#
_symmetry.space_group_name_H-M   'P 1'
#
loop_
_entity.id
_entity.type
_entity.pdbx_description
1 polymer ?
#
loop_
_entity_poly.entity_id
_entity_poly.type
_entity_poly.pdbx_seq_one_letter_code
_entity_poly.pdbx_strand_id
1 'polypeptide(L)'
;MLEGEMDAHLGYEKNSVSGHNSGNSRNGSYPKKIQTEHGEAVIPIPRDRNGEFEPIVVPKHESRGLSIEKLVISLYAKGMSVSDIEDEMREIYKIEPSTSAISIITNKVSQAA
;
A
#
# COMPACT_ATOMS: atom_id res chain seq x y z
N MET A 1 -2.70 -5.38 -0.55
CA MET A 1 -1.57 -4.61 0.01
C MET A 1 -1.56 -4.68 1.54
N LEU A 2 -2.39 -3.91 2.27
CA LEU A 2 -2.34 -3.90 3.74
C LEU A 2 -2.69 -5.23 4.42
N GLU A 3 -3.65 -5.98 3.88
CA GLU A 3 -3.94 -7.35 4.36
C GLU A 3 -2.77 -8.30 4.07
N GLY A 4 -2.06 -8.13 2.96
CA GLY A 4 -0.86 -8.92 2.64
C GLY A 4 0.31 -8.59 3.56
N GLU A 5 0.47 -7.33 3.96
CA GLU A 5 1.42 -6.94 5.00
C GLU A 5 1.05 -7.56 6.36
N MET A 6 -0.25 -7.62 6.68
CA MET A 6 -0.74 -8.30 7.88
C MET A 6 -0.48 -9.82 7.83
N ASP A 7 -0.68 -10.45 6.67
CA ASP A 7 -0.36 -11.86 6.45
C ASP A 7 1.14 -12.12 6.67
N ALA A 8 2.00 -11.27 6.13
CA ALA A 8 3.46 -11.36 6.29
C ALA A 8 3.90 -11.10 7.73
N HIS A 9 3.29 -10.13 8.42
CA HIS A 9 3.59 -9.80 9.82
C HIS A 9 3.21 -10.95 10.76
N LEU A 10 2.03 -11.56 10.55
CA LEU A 10 1.54 -12.65 11.38
C LEU A 10 2.10 -14.02 10.97
N GLY A 11 2.58 -14.15 9.73
CA GLY A 11 3.10 -15.41 9.18
C GLY A 11 2.01 -16.42 8.76
N TYR A 12 0.76 -15.99 8.66
CA TYR A 12 -0.36 -16.83 8.25
C TYR A 12 -1.50 -16.01 7.65
N GLU A 13 -2.29 -16.59 6.74
CA GLU A 13 -3.44 -15.93 6.10
C GLU A 13 -4.68 -15.79 7.00
N LYS A 14 -5.60 -14.91 6.61
CA LYS A 14 -6.86 -14.73 7.35
C LYS A 14 -7.65 -16.04 7.44
N ASN A 15 -8.12 -16.36 8.65
CA ASN A 15 -8.84 -17.59 8.98
C ASN A 15 -8.02 -18.90 8.85
N SER A 16 -6.71 -18.81 8.64
CA SER A 16 -5.86 -20.01 8.66
C SER A 16 -5.76 -20.62 10.05
N VAL A 17 -5.84 -21.95 10.12
CA VAL A 17 -5.62 -22.73 11.35
C VAL A 17 -4.22 -22.54 11.93
N SER A 18 -3.24 -22.16 11.10
CA SER A 18 -1.88 -21.85 11.55
C SER A 18 -1.80 -20.64 12.51
N GLY A 19 -2.85 -19.81 12.54
CA GLY A 19 -2.95 -18.73 13.52
C GLY A 19 -3.37 -19.16 14.93
N HIS A 20 -3.88 -20.39 15.11
CA HIS A 20 -4.35 -20.86 16.41
C HIS A 20 -3.17 -21.01 17.39
N ASN A 21 -3.29 -20.42 18.58
CA ASN A 21 -2.25 -20.43 19.63
C ASN A 21 -0.89 -19.84 19.20
N SER A 22 -0.86 -18.99 18.17
CA SER A 22 0.37 -18.33 17.70
C SER A 22 0.83 -17.14 18.58
N GLY A 23 0.03 -16.74 19.57
CA GLY A 23 0.34 -15.65 20.51
C GLY A 23 -0.05 -14.25 20.02
N ASN A 24 -0.34 -14.06 18.73
CA ASN A 24 -0.93 -12.83 18.19
C ASN A 24 -2.06 -13.19 17.21
N SER A 25 -2.99 -12.26 16.97
CA SER A 25 -4.11 -12.50 16.05
C SER A 25 -4.59 -11.22 15.39
N ARG A 26 -5.20 -11.33 14.21
CA ARG A 26 -5.95 -10.20 13.61
C ARG A 26 -7.05 -9.72 14.56
N ASN A 27 -7.22 -8.41 14.68
CA ASN A 27 -8.21 -7.78 15.55
C ASN A 27 -9.03 -6.71 14.80
N GLY A 28 -9.47 -7.06 13.59
CA GLY A 28 -10.24 -6.18 12.72
C GLY A 28 -9.38 -5.09 12.07
N SER A 29 -10.03 -3.98 11.72
CA SER A 29 -9.42 -2.83 11.05
C SER A 29 -9.97 -1.51 11.61
N TYR A 30 -9.22 -0.42 11.46
CA TYR A 30 -9.68 0.92 11.81
C TYR A 30 -9.65 1.84 10.59
N PRO A 31 -10.59 2.81 10.47
CA PRO A 31 -10.57 3.76 9.37
C PRO A 31 -9.41 4.76 9.58
N LYS A 32 -8.64 5.00 8.52
CA LYS A 32 -7.61 6.04 8.49
C LYS A 32 -7.85 6.95 7.29
N LYS A 33 -7.86 8.25 7.55
CA LYS A 33 -7.91 9.27 6.50
C LYS A 33 -6.50 9.49 5.98
N ILE A 34 -6.33 9.31 4.66
CA ILE A 34 -5.10 9.56 3.95
C ILE A 34 -5.28 10.71 2.96
N GLN A 35 -4.23 11.50 2.79
CA GLN A 35 -4.17 12.54 1.77
C GLN A 35 -3.58 11.93 0.50
N THR A 36 -4.33 12.00 -0.60
CA THR A 36 -3.91 11.59 -1.94
C THR A 36 -3.88 12.81 -2.87
N GLU A 37 -3.24 12.72 -4.02
CA GLU A 37 -3.24 13.82 -5.00
C GLU A 37 -4.65 14.16 -5.52
N HIS A 38 -5.61 13.24 -5.43
CA HIS A 38 -7.01 13.45 -5.81
C HIS A 38 -7.90 13.89 -4.64
N GLY A 39 -7.30 14.15 -3.47
CA GLY A 39 -8.00 14.58 -2.27
C GLY A 39 -7.95 13.55 -1.14
N GLU A 40 -8.85 13.70 -0.18
CA GLU A 40 -8.89 12.85 1.01
C GLU A 40 -9.58 11.52 0.73
N ALA A 41 -8.93 10.42 1.07
CA ALA A 41 -9.52 9.09 1.03
C ALA A 41 -9.54 8.48 2.44
N VAL A 42 -10.56 7.68 2.74
CA VAL A 42 -10.64 6.91 3.99
C VAL A 42 -10.46 5.45 3.65
N ILE A 43 -9.42 4.83 4.20
CA ILE A 43 -9.10 3.42 3.97
C ILE A 43 -9.11 2.63 5.28
N PRO A 44 -9.52 1.35 5.27
CA PRO A 44 -9.41 0.47 6.43
C PRO A 44 -7.96 -0.01 6.60
N ILE A 45 -7.38 0.22 7.77
CA ILE A 45 -6.05 -0.30 8.14
C ILE A 45 -6.24 -1.52 9.04
N PRO A 46 -5.73 -2.71 8.67
CA PRO A 46 -5.81 -3.89 9.51
C PRO A 46 -4.94 -3.70 10.75
N ARG A 47 -5.32 -4.35 11.86
CA ARG A 47 -4.55 -4.34 13.10
C ARG A 47 -4.46 -5.74 13.69
N ASP A 48 -3.36 -6.00 14.38
CA ASP A 48 -3.17 -7.18 15.19
C ASP A 48 -3.69 -6.94 16.62
N ARG A 49 -3.68 -7.99 17.45
CA ARG A 49 -4.24 -7.94 18.80
C ARG A 49 -3.24 -7.39 19.80
N ASN A 50 -1.95 -7.58 19.55
CA ASN A 50 -0.88 -7.07 20.39
C ASN A 50 -0.53 -5.60 20.08
N GLY A 51 -0.96 -5.09 18.92
CA GLY A 51 -0.72 -3.71 18.49
C GLY A 51 0.69 -3.50 17.91
N GLU A 52 1.37 -4.59 17.56
CA GLU A 52 2.75 -4.64 17.07
C GLU A 52 2.85 -4.44 15.55
N PHE A 53 1.72 -4.50 14.84
CA PHE A 53 1.71 -4.33 13.39
C PHE A 53 2.06 -2.90 12.98
N GLU A 54 3.16 -2.72 12.25
CA GLU A 54 3.60 -1.46 11.65
C GLU A 54 3.48 -1.52 10.12
N PRO A 55 2.39 -1.02 9.53
CA PRO A 55 2.19 -1.05 8.08
C PRO A 55 3.20 -0.16 7.36
N ILE A 56 3.82 -0.68 6.30
CA ILE A 56 4.85 0.00 5.51
C ILE A 56 4.21 1.02 4.58
N VAL A 57 3.10 0.66 3.92
CA VAL A 57 2.48 1.54 2.91
C VAL A 57 1.86 2.78 3.55
N VAL A 58 1.29 2.65 4.75
CA VAL A 58 0.66 3.77 5.47
C VAL A 58 1.12 3.79 6.93
N PRO A 59 2.35 4.28 7.20
CA PRO A 59 2.96 4.22 8.52
C PRO A 59 2.07 4.78 9.63
N LYS A 60 2.17 4.24 10.85
CA LYS A 60 1.40 4.78 11.99
C LYS A 60 1.66 6.27 12.14
N HIS A 61 0.59 7.00 12.48
CA HIS A 61 0.61 8.46 12.66
C HIS A 61 0.92 9.30 11.40
N GLU A 62 1.18 8.67 10.25
CA GLU A 62 1.35 9.37 8.98
C GLU A 62 0.08 9.28 8.12
N SER A 63 -0.49 10.43 7.76
CA SER A 63 -1.64 10.52 6.85
C SER A 63 -1.22 10.64 5.39
N ARG A 64 0.07 10.84 5.13
CA ARG A 64 0.69 10.76 3.81
C ARG A 64 1.30 9.37 3.72
N GLY A 65 0.59 8.42 3.13
CA GLY A 65 1.14 7.08 2.88
C GLY A 65 2.45 7.20 2.09
N LEU A 66 3.37 6.27 2.30
CA LEU A 66 4.61 6.18 1.53
C LEU A 66 4.23 6.15 0.04
N SER A 67 4.51 7.28 -0.62
CA SER A 67 3.66 7.71 -1.73
C SER A 67 3.73 6.71 -2.86
N ILE A 68 2.56 6.34 -3.38
CA ILE A 68 2.42 5.60 -4.62
C ILE A 68 3.32 6.22 -5.69
N GLU A 69 3.57 7.54 -5.64
CA GLU A 69 4.55 8.20 -6.49
C GLU A 69 5.96 7.63 -6.34
N LYS A 70 6.51 7.44 -5.13
CA LYS A 70 7.85 6.85 -4.96
C LYS A 70 7.93 5.44 -5.54
N LEU A 71 6.85 4.67 -5.43
CA LEU A 71 6.77 3.35 -6.03
C LEU A 71 6.72 3.47 -7.55
N VAL A 72 5.81 4.27 -8.12
CA VAL A 72 5.72 4.56 -9.56
C VAL A 72 7.06 5.07 -10.12
N ILE A 73 7.74 5.97 -9.41
CA ILE A 73 9.06 6.50 -9.78
C ILE A 73 10.12 5.40 -9.75
N SER A 74 10.12 4.54 -8.74
CA SER A 74 11.04 3.39 -8.64
C SER A 74 10.83 2.39 -9.78
N LEU A 75 9.56 2.09 -10.10
CA LEU A 75 9.18 1.19 -11.18
C LEU A 75 9.54 1.77 -12.55
N TYR A 76 9.31 3.07 -12.76
CA TYR A 76 9.71 3.79 -13.96
C TYR A 76 11.23 3.87 -14.11
N ALA A 77 11.97 4.15 -13.02
CA ALA A 77 13.43 4.18 -13.01
C ALA A 77 14.05 2.79 -13.31
N LYS A 78 13.33 1.70 -13.05
CA LYS A 78 13.71 0.34 -13.42
C LYS A 78 13.40 -0.01 -14.88
N GLY A 79 12.84 0.92 -15.65
CA GLY A 79 12.60 0.78 -17.09
C GLY A 79 11.26 0.15 -17.46
N MET A 80 10.31 0.06 -16.52
CA MET A 80 8.96 -0.42 -16.84
C MET A 80 8.16 0.64 -17.58
N SER A 81 7.33 0.22 -18.53
CA SER A 81 6.47 1.14 -19.27
C SER A 81 5.33 1.63 -18.38
N VAL A 82 4.73 2.77 -18.75
CA VAL A 82 3.57 3.33 -18.03
C VAL A 82 2.41 2.33 -17.97
N SER A 83 2.21 1.54 -19.03
CA SER A 83 1.19 0.49 -19.09
C SER A 83 1.51 -0.68 -18.17
N ASP A 84 2.76 -1.14 -18.13
CA ASP A 84 3.16 -2.23 -17.22
C ASP A 84 3.03 -1.79 -15.75
N ILE A 85 3.37 -0.53 -15.46
CA ILE A 85 3.19 0.04 -14.11
C ILE A 85 1.70 0.10 -13.76
N GLU A 86 0.82 0.43 -14.70
CA GLU A 86 -0.63 0.46 -14.49
C GLU A 86 -1.17 -0.94 -14.18
N ASP A 87 -0.79 -1.93 -14.98
CA ASP A 87 -1.22 -3.32 -14.81
C ASP A 87 -0.69 -3.90 -13.50
N GLU A 88 0.57 -3.64 -13.14
CA GLU A 88 1.15 -4.12 -11.89
C GLU A 88 0.53 -3.41 -10.66
N MET A 89 0.20 -2.12 -10.78
CA MET A 89 -0.60 -1.38 -9.77
C MET A 89 -2.01 -1.95 -9.60
N ARG A 90 -2.62 -2.41 -10.68
CA ARG A 90 -3.95 -3.00 -10.67
C ARG A 90 -3.95 -4.42 -10.11
N GLU A 91 -3.02 -5.26 -10.55
CA GLU A 91 -2.95 -6.68 -10.17
C GLU A 91 -2.45 -6.89 -8.74
N ILE A 92 -1.32 -6.26 -8.39
CA ILE A 92 -0.66 -6.49 -7.10
C ILE A 92 -1.24 -5.57 -6.03
N TYR A 93 -1.47 -4.31 -6.40
CA TYR A 93 -1.81 -3.28 -5.43
C TYR A 93 -3.32 -3.06 -5.30
N LYS A 94 -4.14 -3.56 -6.25
CA LYS A 94 -5.60 -3.33 -6.34
C LYS A 94 -5.96 -1.85 -6.27
N ILE A 95 -5.06 -1.01 -6.78
CA ILE A 95 -5.26 0.42 -6.95
C ILE A 95 -5.45 0.60 -8.45
N GLU A 96 -6.42 1.41 -8.85
CA GLU A 96 -6.61 1.80 -10.25
C GLU A 96 -6.10 3.24 -10.43
N PRO A 97 -4.77 3.47 -10.46
CA PRO A 97 -4.26 4.75 -10.90
C PRO A 97 -4.59 4.91 -12.39
N SER A 98 -5.07 6.07 -12.78
CA SER A 98 -5.24 6.35 -14.20
C SER A 98 -3.88 6.45 -14.88
N THR A 99 -3.79 6.04 -16.15
CA THR A 99 -2.58 6.17 -16.99
C THR A 99 -2.04 7.61 -17.01
N SER A 100 -2.96 8.59 -16.89
CA SER A 100 -2.64 10.02 -16.77
C SER A 100 -1.92 10.36 -15.45
N ALA A 101 -2.32 9.76 -14.32
CA ALA A 101 -1.68 10.00 -13.03
C ALA A 101 -0.24 9.46 -13.03
N ILE A 102 -0.03 8.25 -13.54
CA ILE A 102 1.31 7.65 -13.68
C ILE A 102 2.20 8.56 -14.53
N SER A 103 1.69 9.03 -15.68
CA SER A 103 2.43 9.92 -16.58
C SER A 103 2.79 11.27 -15.95
N ILE A 104 1.89 11.86 -15.16
CA ILE A 104 2.16 13.14 -14.46
C ILE A 104 3.28 12.95 -13.43
N ILE A 105 3.24 11.84 -12.68
CA ILE A 105 4.24 11.52 -11.66
C ILE A 105 5.62 11.31 -12.29
N THR A 106 5.72 10.51 -13.35
CA THR A 106 7.01 10.26 -14.03
C THR A 106 7.54 11.51 -14.70
N ASN A 107 6.68 12.34 -15.31
CA ASN A 107 7.08 13.59 -15.95
C ASN A 107 7.61 14.64 -14.96
N LYS A 108 7.02 14.75 -13.76
CA LYS A 108 7.52 15.66 -12.71
C LYS A 108 8.96 15.32 -12.30
N VAL A 109 9.33 14.04 -12.31
CA VAL A 109 10.70 13.61 -11.99
C VAL A 109 11.65 13.84 -13.15
N SER A 110 11.24 13.54 -14.39
CA SER A 110 12.07 13.79 -15.58
C SER A 110 12.36 15.27 -15.84
N GLN A 111 11.52 16.20 -15.36
CA GLN A 111 11.75 17.64 -15.46
C GLN A 111 12.53 18.23 -14.27
N ALA A 112 12.66 17.49 -13.17
CA ALA A 112 13.42 17.92 -11.99
C ALA A 112 14.88 17.43 -12.01
N ALA A 113 15.27 16.66 -13.02
CA ALA A 113 16.64 16.21 -13.31
C ALA A 113 17.29 17.08 -14.39
#